data_AF-A0A355CAB3-F1
#
_entry.id   AF-A0A355CAB3-F1
#
_cell.length_a   1.000
_cell.length_b   1.000
_cell.length_c   1.000
_cell.angle_alpha   90.00
_cell.angle_beta   90.00
_cell.angle_gamma   90.00
#
_symmetry.space_group_name_H-M   'P 1'
#
loop_
_entity.id
_entity.type
_entity.pdbx_description
1 polymer ?
#
loop_
_entity_poly.entity_id
_entity_poly.type
_entity_poly.pdbx_seq_one_letter_code
_entity_poly.pdbx_strand_id
1 'polypeptide(L)'
;AMKQTDRYRILKKQNWSDEKILSNFKDTPVDMKVFSWKGEIDTTMTPWDSIRYHKGFLRAGFVAMNPVTGHVKAYVGGPDFAHFKYDMVSSGKRQIGSTIKPYLYTLAMEEGLSPCDGMVHGPITIMAENGQPWSPRNTRGALGHFVTIKWGLQNSDNWVTAYLMSLFSPYAFARMLKSFGLKTPADPVVSLALGPNDASVYEMAGAYTAFVNRGIRVEPLLVTRIEDSYGNVVANFVPRMQEIFSETTSYKMLDMLKA
;
A
#
# COMPACT_ATOMS: atom_id res chain seq x y z
N ALA A 1 -5.11 -19.70 9.38
CA ALA A 1 -4.00 -20.53 8.85
C ALA A 1 -4.38 -22.00 8.81
N MET A 2 -4.42 -22.74 9.94
CA MET A 2 -4.83 -24.17 9.96
C MET A 2 -6.15 -24.42 9.20
N LYS A 3 -7.20 -23.66 9.54
CA LYS A 3 -8.54 -23.78 8.91
C LYS A 3 -8.58 -23.51 7.40
N GLN A 4 -7.54 -22.87 6.84
CA GLN A 4 -7.45 -22.54 5.41
C GLN A 4 -6.72 -23.61 4.60
N THR A 5 -6.16 -24.64 5.25
CA THR A 5 -5.44 -25.73 4.59
C THR A 5 -6.41 -26.79 4.05
N ASP A 6 -6.02 -27.46 2.96
CA ASP A 6 -6.81 -28.56 2.41
C ASP A 6 -6.88 -29.74 3.38
N ARG A 7 -5.81 -30.00 4.15
CA ARG A 7 -5.82 -31.01 5.23
C ARG A 7 -6.96 -30.76 6.22
N TYR A 8 -7.15 -29.52 6.70
CA TYR A 8 -8.27 -29.20 7.59
C TYR A 8 -9.62 -29.44 6.90
N ARG A 9 -9.79 -28.97 5.65
CA ARG A 9 -11.04 -29.13 4.90
C ARG A 9 -11.39 -30.60 4.67
N ILE A 10 -10.41 -31.44 4.35
CA ILE A 10 -10.57 -32.88 4.14
C ILE A 10 -11.00 -33.56 5.44
N LEU A 11 -10.30 -33.29 6.55
CA LEU A 11 -10.65 -33.89 7.85
C LEU A 11 -12.03 -33.44 8.34
N LYS A 12 -12.42 -32.18 8.11
CA LYS A 12 -13.78 -31.70 8.39
C LYS A 12 -14.84 -32.43 7.56
N LYS A 13 -14.58 -32.66 6.26
CA LYS A 13 -15.48 -33.45 5.40
C LYS A 13 -15.62 -34.91 5.88
N GLN A 14 -14.63 -35.43 6.60
CA GLN A 14 -14.68 -36.75 7.25
C GLN A 14 -15.34 -36.72 8.65
N ASN A 15 -16.03 -35.64 9.01
CA ASN A 15 -16.70 -35.46 10.30
C ASN A 15 -15.78 -35.50 11.54
N TRP A 16 -14.50 -35.11 11.39
CA TRP A 16 -13.64 -34.94 12.57
C TRP A 16 -14.02 -33.68 13.35
N SER A 17 -13.95 -33.75 14.69
CA SER A 17 -14.12 -32.58 15.56
C SER A 17 -12.94 -31.61 15.43
N ASP A 18 -13.15 -30.33 15.75
CA ASP A 18 -12.09 -29.32 15.67
C ASP A 18 -10.92 -29.64 16.63
N GLU A 19 -11.20 -30.24 17.78
CA GLU A 19 -10.20 -30.70 18.76
C GLU A 19 -9.37 -31.85 18.19
N LYS A 20 -10.03 -32.85 17.60
CA LYS A 20 -9.34 -34.01 17.00
C LYS A 20 -8.44 -33.58 15.84
N ILE A 21 -8.91 -32.62 15.04
CA ILE A 21 -8.10 -32.05 13.95
C ILE A 21 -6.91 -31.28 14.52
N LEU A 22 -7.11 -30.48 15.56
CA LEU A 22 -6.02 -29.74 16.18
C LEU A 22 -4.92 -30.66 16.71
N SER A 23 -5.29 -31.75 17.40
CA SER A 23 -4.35 -32.78 17.84
C SER A 23 -3.64 -33.43 16.65
N ASN A 24 -4.35 -33.76 15.57
CA ASN A 24 -3.70 -34.29 14.36
C ASN A 24 -2.67 -33.33 13.75
N PHE A 25 -2.92 -32.02 13.79
CA PHE A 25 -1.96 -31.03 13.30
C PHE A 25 -0.75 -30.90 14.20
N LYS A 26 -0.91 -31.05 15.52
CA LYS A 26 0.15 -30.81 16.52
C LYS A 26 0.97 -32.05 16.84
N ASP A 27 0.37 -33.23 16.79
CA ASP A 27 0.91 -34.44 17.41
C ASP A 27 1.28 -35.50 16.37
N THR A 28 0.94 -35.30 15.10
CA THR A 28 1.22 -36.26 14.02
C THR A 28 2.23 -35.69 13.01
N PRO A 29 3.52 -36.01 13.14
CA PRO A 29 4.52 -35.71 12.12
C PRO A 29 4.16 -36.40 10.80
N VAL A 30 4.44 -35.73 9.70
CA VAL A 30 4.31 -36.28 8.34
C VAL A 30 5.51 -35.85 7.51
N ASP A 31 5.89 -36.68 6.57
CA ASP A 31 6.92 -36.33 5.58
C ASP A 31 6.38 -35.22 4.67
N MET A 32 7.20 -34.19 4.46
CA MET A 32 6.85 -33.03 3.66
C MET A 32 8.08 -32.34 3.09
N LYS A 33 7.83 -31.51 2.08
CA LYS A 33 8.81 -30.54 1.57
C LYS A 33 8.48 -29.16 2.11
N VAL A 34 9.50 -28.44 2.56
CA VAL A 34 9.34 -27.08 3.06
C VAL A 34 10.26 -26.10 2.33
N PHE A 35 9.81 -24.85 2.22
CA PHE A 35 10.56 -23.80 1.56
C PHE A 35 11.84 -23.44 2.32
N SER A 36 12.96 -23.29 1.61
CA SER A 36 14.13 -22.57 2.12
C SER A 36 14.78 -21.75 1.00
N TRP A 37 15.53 -20.71 1.37
CA TRP A 37 16.27 -19.88 0.40
C TRP A 37 17.37 -20.63 -0.36
N LYS A 38 17.78 -21.81 0.12
CA LYS A 38 18.79 -22.67 -0.52
C LYS A 38 18.17 -23.80 -1.37
N GLY A 39 16.84 -23.83 -1.49
CA GLY A 39 16.09 -24.90 -2.13
C GLY A 39 15.10 -25.56 -1.17
N GLU A 40 14.19 -26.38 -1.71
CA GLU A 40 13.28 -27.18 -0.90
C GLU A 40 14.06 -28.15 0.01
N ILE A 41 13.57 -28.33 1.23
CA ILE A 41 14.13 -29.28 2.19
C ILE A 41 13.09 -30.37 2.44
N ASP A 42 13.48 -31.62 2.22
CA ASP A 42 12.73 -32.80 2.64
C ASP A 42 12.88 -32.96 4.17
N THR A 43 11.76 -33.07 4.87
CA THR A 43 11.74 -33.12 6.34
C THR A 43 10.50 -33.82 6.87
N THR A 44 10.56 -34.29 8.11
CA THR A 44 9.42 -34.86 8.84
C THR A 44 9.10 -33.93 10.00
N MET A 45 7.95 -33.26 9.95
CA MET A 45 7.50 -32.38 11.03
C MET A 45 5.98 -32.37 11.13
N THR A 46 5.45 -31.79 12.21
CA THR A 46 3.99 -31.68 12.35
C THR A 46 3.46 -30.61 11.39
N PRO A 47 2.24 -30.78 10.83
CA PRO A 47 1.59 -29.72 10.05
C PRO A 47 1.51 -28.38 10.80
N TRP A 48 1.43 -28.42 12.14
CA TRP A 48 1.45 -27.25 12.99
C TRP A 48 2.79 -26.50 12.94
N ASP A 49 3.90 -27.22 13.05
CA ASP A 49 5.25 -26.64 12.96
C ASP A 49 5.54 -26.11 11.56
N SER A 50 5.08 -26.81 10.52
CA SER A 50 5.17 -26.34 9.13
C SER A 50 4.45 -25.01 8.91
N ILE A 51 3.26 -24.84 9.49
CA ILE A 51 2.54 -23.55 9.43
C ILE A 51 3.34 -22.43 10.12
N ARG A 52 3.93 -22.71 11.28
CA ARG A 52 4.74 -21.74 12.02
C ARG A 52 6.01 -21.38 11.26
N TYR A 53 6.69 -22.38 10.71
CA TYR A 53 7.88 -22.23 9.88
C TYR A 53 7.62 -21.31 8.69
N HIS A 54 6.62 -21.60 7.86
CA HIS A 54 6.28 -20.78 6.69
C HIS A 54 5.75 -19.38 7.05
N LYS A 55 5.23 -19.19 8.27
CA LYS A 55 4.86 -17.87 8.79
C LYS A 55 6.03 -17.05 9.30
N GLY A 56 7.17 -17.67 9.59
CA GLY A 56 8.40 -16.98 10.00
C GLY A 56 9.10 -16.26 8.86
N PHE A 57 8.78 -16.59 7.60
CA PHE A 57 9.38 -15.93 6.43
C PHE A 57 8.76 -14.56 6.20
N LEU A 58 9.64 -13.55 6.15
CA LEU A 58 9.30 -12.23 5.65
C LEU A 58 8.98 -12.31 4.16
N ARG A 59 7.97 -11.54 3.74
CA ARG A 59 7.50 -11.50 2.35
C ARG A 59 7.52 -10.06 1.86
N ALA A 60 7.85 -9.89 0.59
CA ALA A 60 7.81 -8.61 -0.10
C ALA A 60 6.93 -8.74 -1.35
N GLY A 61 6.35 -7.61 -1.76
CA GLY A 61 5.74 -7.44 -3.07
C GLY A 61 6.50 -6.37 -3.84
N PHE A 62 6.70 -6.57 -5.14
CA PHE A 62 7.37 -5.61 -6.01
C PHE A 62 6.65 -5.51 -7.36
N VAL A 63 6.47 -4.29 -7.83
CA VAL A 63 5.95 -4.01 -9.17
C VAL A 63 6.71 -2.84 -9.76
N ALA A 64 7.04 -2.94 -11.04
CA ALA A 64 7.58 -1.85 -11.82
C ALA A 64 6.71 -1.65 -13.04
N MET A 65 6.41 -0.40 -13.39
CA MET A 65 5.56 -0.06 -14.53
C MET A 65 6.08 1.18 -15.25
N ASN A 66 5.78 1.29 -16.55
CA ASN A 66 5.97 2.54 -17.27
C ASN A 66 4.85 3.50 -16.86
N PRO A 67 5.16 4.68 -16.29
CA PRO A 67 4.14 5.56 -15.75
C PRO A 67 3.24 6.15 -16.84
N VAL A 68 3.76 6.39 -18.06
CA VAL A 68 3.00 7.01 -19.16
C VAL A 68 1.99 6.04 -19.79
N THR A 69 2.38 4.77 -19.94
CA THR A 69 1.57 3.76 -20.66
C THR A 69 0.85 2.80 -19.73
N GLY A 70 1.16 2.77 -18.45
CA GLY A 70 0.60 1.80 -17.52
C GLY A 70 1.24 0.41 -17.62
N HIS A 71 2.03 0.12 -18.67
CA HIS A 71 2.56 -1.20 -18.92
C HIS A 71 3.44 -1.69 -17.76
N VAL A 72 3.01 -2.76 -17.11
CA VAL A 72 3.79 -3.44 -16.07
C VAL A 72 4.99 -4.13 -16.71
N LYS A 73 6.18 -3.87 -16.17
CA LYS A 73 7.47 -4.38 -16.65
C LYS A 73 8.04 -5.48 -15.76
N ALA A 74 7.74 -5.44 -14.47
CA ALA A 74 8.13 -6.46 -13.52
C ALA A 74 7.05 -6.63 -12.46
N TYR A 75 6.84 -7.86 -12.02
CA TYR A 75 5.83 -8.21 -11.02
C TYR A 75 6.32 -9.38 -10.17
N VAL A 76 6.46 -9.18 -8.86
CA VAL A 76 6.89 -10.19 -7.90
C VAL A 76 5.89 -10.19 -6.74
N GLY A 77 4.98 -11.16 -6.76
CA GLY A 77 3.91 -11.31 -5.75
C GLY A 77 4.36 -12.01 -4.46
N GLY A 78 5.56 -12.58 -4.42
CA GLY A 78 6.08 -13.30 -3.27
C GLY A 78 7.37 -14.07 -3.61
N PRO A 79 7.99 -14.71 -2.61
CA PRO A 79 9.30 -15.34 -2.78
C PRO A 79 9.25 -16.66 -3.56
N ASP A 80 8.14 -17.40 -3.48
CA ASP A 80 7.95 -18.66 -4.20
C ASP A 80 6.46 -18.99 -4.32
N PHE A 81 5.98 -19.24 -5.54
CA PHE A 81 4.54 -19.48 -5.78
C PHE A 81 4.06 -20.85 -5.30
N ALA A 82 4.93 -21.87 -5.30
CA ALA A 82 4.56 -23.21 -4.86
C ALA A 82 4.22 -23.24 -3.37
N HIS A 83 5.00 -22.52 -2.56
CA HIS A 83 4.84 -22.45 -1.10
C HIS A 83 3.99 -21.24 -0.63
N PHE A 84 4.02 -20.13 -1.37
CA PHE A 84 3.36 -18.88 -0.98
C PHE A 84 2.41 -18.37 -2.07
N LYS A 85 1.18 -18.89 -2.06
CA LYS A 85 0.12 -18.53 -3.01
C LYS A 85 -0.60 -17.22 -2.71
N TYR A 86 -0.12 -16.42 -1.76
CA TYR A 86 -0.73 -15.14 -1.42
C TYR A 86 0.06 -14.01 -2.09
N ASP A 87 -0.58 -13.33 -3.03
CA ASP A 87 0.03 -12.26 -3.80
C ASP A 87 0.13 -10.95 -2.99
N MET A 88 1.35 -10.60 -2.63
CA MET A 88 1.68 -9.39 -1.88
C MET A 88 1.51 -8.09 -2.70
N VAL A 89 1.45 -8.15 -4.03
CA VAL A 89 1.35 -6.95 -4.87
C VAL A 89 -0.09 -6.48 -5.04
N SER A 90 -1.00 -7.37 -5.43
CA SER A 90 -2.41 -7.01 -5.72
C SER A 90 -3.35 -7.24 -4.54
N SER A 91 -3.17 -8.35 -3.82
CA SER A 91 -4.05 -8.77 -2.72
C SER A 91 -3.53 -8.30 -1.36
N GLY A 92 -2.21 -8.16 -1.25
CA GLY A 92 -1.49 -7.72 -0.06
C GLY A 92 -1.73 -6.26 0.28
N LYS A 93 -2.82 -5.96 0.99
CA LYS A 93 -3.08 -4.62 1.55
C LYS A 93 -2.41 -4.43 2.90
N ARG A 94 -1.77 -3.28 3.09
CA ARG A 94 -1.09 -2.88 4.32
C ARG A 94 -1.22 -1.39 4.55
N GLN A 95 -1.08 -0.99 5.80
CA GLN A 95 -1.01 0.39 6.22
C GLN A 95 0.12 1.08 5.45
N ILE A 96 -0.21 2.14 4.71
CA ILE A 96 0.75 2.80 3.80
C ILE A 96 1.65 3.82 4.51
N GLY A 97 1.27 4.25 5.72
CA GLY A 97 2.06 5.16 6.53
C GLY A 97 2.41 6.47 5.81
N SER A 98 3.64 6.93 5.97
CA SER A 98 4.09 8.21 5.40
C SER A 98 4.06 8.30 3.87
N THR A 99 3.92 7.18 3.15
CA THR A 99 3.71 7.21 1.70
C THR A 99 2.34 7.81 1.31
N ILE A 100 1.46 8.07 2.27
CA ILE A 100 0.23 8.84 2.03
C ILE A 100 0.48 10.35 1.91
N LYS A 101 1.56 10.87 2.50
CA LYS A 101 1.80 12.30 2.65
C LYS A 101 1.79 13.04 1.32
N PRO A 102 2.43 12.56 0.23
CA PRO A 102 2.39 13.25 -1.05
C PRO A 102 0.97 13.60 -1.51
N TYR A 103 -0.04 12.77 -1.22
CA TYR A 103 -1.43 13.05 -1.58
C TYR A 103 -2.03 14.24 -0.80
N LEU A 104 -1.70 14.39 0.49
CA LEU A 104 -2.17 15.54 1.29
C LEU A 104 -1.47 16.83 0.87
N TYR A 105 -0.18 16.73 0.57
CA TYR A 105 0.60 17.85 0.07
C TYR A 105 0.10 18.26 -1.32
N THR A 106 -0.35 17.31 -2.14
CA THR A 106 -1.00 17.60 -3.42
C THR A 106 -2.30 18.38 -3.22
N LEU A 107 -3.15 17.98 -2.27
CA LEU A 107 -4.33 18.75 -1.91
C LEU A 107 -3.97 20.18 -1.53
N ALA A 108 -2.94 20.38 -0.69
CA ALA A 108 -2.49 21.72 -0.32
C ALA A 108 -2.04 22.55 -1.52
N MET A 109 -1.25 21.97 -2.42
CA MET A 109 -0.73 22.66 -3.62
C MET A 109 -1.84 23.03 -4.61
N GLU A 110 -2.85 22.16 -4.74
CA GLU A 110 -4.02 22.36 -5.60
C GLU A 110 -4.97 23.43 -5.04
N GLU A 111 -5.11 23.51 -3.72
CA GLU A 111 -5.89 24.55 -3.02
C GLU A 111 -5.13 25.88 -2.86
N GLY A 112 -4.03 26.06 -3.61
CA GLY A 112 -3.35 27.35 -3.78
C GLY A 112 -2.10 27.57 -2.93
N LEU A 113 -1.72 26.64 -2.04
CA LEU A 113 -0.48 26.77 -1.28
C LEU A 113 0.75 26.58 -2.19
N SER A 114 1.89 27.08 -1.71
CA SER A 114 3.20 27.03 -2.34
C SER A 114 4.16 26.17 -1.52
N PRO A 115 5.14 25.48 -2.15
CA PRO A 115 6.20 24.78 -1.43
C PRO A 115 6.99 25.66 -0.44
N CYS A 116 6.99 26.98 -0.65
CA CYS A 116 7.66 27.98 0.20
C CYS A 116 6.83 28.41 1.41
N ASP A 117 5.51 28.17 1.42
CA ASP A 117 4.69 28.40 2.61
C ASP A 117 5.18 27.50 3.73
N GLY A 118 4.85 27.83 4.97
CA GLY A 118 5.42 27.13 6.10
C GLY A 118 4.84 27.53 7.45
N MET A 119 5.45 26.96 8.48
CA MET A 119 5.06 27.15 9.87
C MET A 119 6.29 27.18 10.76
N VAL A 120 6.14 27.70 11.97
CA VAL A 120 7.11 27.44 13.04
C VAL A 120 6.96 26.00 13.48
N HIS A 121 8.01 25.20 13.34
CA HIS A 121 8.01 23.77 13.62
C HIS A 121 7.80 23.52 15.12
N GLY A 122 6.71 22.82 15.46
CA GLY A 122 6.35 22.50 16.83
C GLY A 122 5.16 21.57 16.93
N PRO A 123 4.86 21.05 18.13
CA PRO A 123 3.70 20.18 18.35
C PRO A 123 2.40 20.85 17.92
N ILE A 124 1.56 20.09 17.25
CA ILE A 124 0.21 20.52 16.85
C ILE A 124 -0.83 19.57 17.44
N THR A 125 -1.96 20.12 17.87
CA THR A 125 -3.13 19.39 18.34
C THR A 125 -4.32 19.80 17.51
N ILE A 126 -4.99 18.82 16.89
CA ILE A 126 -6.21 19.02 16.11
C ILE A 126 -7.36 18.39 16.88
N MET A 127 -8.47 19.12 17.03
CA MET A 127 -9.69 18.54 17.58
C MET A 127 -10.35 17.67 16.53
N ALA A 128 -10.44 16.36 16.78
CA ALA A 128 -11.14 15.45 15.89
C ALA A 128 -12.66 15.66 15.98
N GLU A 129 -13.38 15.14 14.99
CA GLU A 129 -14.85 15.28 14.89
C GLU A 129 -15.59 14.68 16.09
N ASN A 130 -15.02 13.66 16.73
CA ASN A 130 -15.55 13.06 17.96
C ASN A 130 -15.23 13.88 19.24
N GLY A 131 -14.70 15.10 19.10
CA GLY A 131 -14.32 15.98 20.20
C GLY A 131 -13.04 15.60 20.93
N GLN A 132 -12.31 14.56 20.48
CA GLN A 132 -11.06 14.15 21.11
C GLN A 132 -9.86 14.89 20.50
N PRO A 133 -8.91 15.38 21.33
CA PRO A 133 -7.69 15.98 20.80
C PRO A 133 -6.79 14.90 20.18
N TRP A 134 -6.25 15.20 19.00
CA TRP A 134 -5.26 14.36 18.31
C TRP A 134 -3.96 15.14 18.12
N SER A 135 -2.87 14.61 18.68
CA SER A 135 -1.54 15.23 18.62
C SER A 135 -0.52 14.19 18.15
N PRO A 136 -0.03 14.26 16.90
CA PRO A 136 0.96 13.31 16.41
C PRO A 136 2.33 13.57 17.02
N ARG A 137 3.08 12.48 17.19
CA ARG A 137 4.48 12.54 17.61
C ARG A 137 5.39 12.76 16.41
N ASN A 138 6.49 13.45 16.66
CA ASN A 138 7.50 13.70 15.65
C ASN A 138 8.91 13.80 16.26
N THR A 139 9.94 13.78 15.42
CA THR A 139 11.29 14.13 15.85
C THR A 139 11.41 15.64 16.09
N ARG A 140 12.37 16.07 16.94
CA ARG A 140 12.50 17.48 17.37
C ARG A 140 13.60 18.24 16.63
N GLY A 141 14.07 17.74 15.49
CA GLY A 141 15.28 18.23 14.80
C GLY A 141 15.25 19.72 14.43
N ALA A 142 14.07 20.30 14.16
CA ALA A 142 13.90 21.71 13.80
C ALA A 142 13.00 22.49 14.78
N LEU A 143 12.78 22.00 16.00
CA LEU A 143 11.85 22.60 16.97
C LEU A 143 12.11 24.10 17.17
N GLY A 144 11.07 24.93 16.99
CA GLY A 144 11.13 26.39 17.16
C GLY A 144 11.63 27.15 15.93
N HIS A 145 12.10 26.47 14.88
CA HIS A 145 12.50 27.10 13.62
C HIS A 145 11.35 27.18 12.63
N PHE A 146 11.36 28.20 11.76
CA PHE A 146 10.47 28.21 10.61
C PHE A 146 10.88 27.14 9.61
N VAL A 147 9.94 26.30 9.19
CA VAL A 147 10.14 25.25 8.19
C VAL A 147 9.09 25.38 7.09
N THR A 148 9.50 25.08 5.87
CA THR A 148 8.61 25.14 4.70
C THR A 148 7.81 23.84 4.54
N ILE A 149 6.73 23.89 3.78
CA ILE A 149 5.98 22.70 3.33
C ILE A 149 6.93 21.76 2.58
N LYS A 150 7.78 22.29 1.69
CA LYS A 150 8.81 21.49 1.01
C LYS A 150 9.68 20.71 1.99
N TRP A 151 10.21 21.40 3.00
CA TRP A 151 11.01 20.77 4.04
C TRP A 151 10.22 19.67 4.78
N GLY A 152 8.95 19.93 5.07
CA GLY A 152 8.05 18.97 5.70
C GLY A 152 7.90 17.68 4.91
N LEU A 153 7.73 17.74 3.58
CA LEU A 153 7.63 16.53 2.77
C LEU A 153 8.97 15.80 2.68
N GLN A 154 10.06 16.52 2.45
CA GLN A 154 11.41 15.94 2.30
C GLN A 154 11.90 15.24 3.58
N ASN A 155 11.51 15.75 4.75
CA ASN A 155 11.85 15.13 6.04
C ASN A 155 10.77 14.16 6.54
N SER A 156 9.69 13.95 5.77
CA SER A 156 8.53 13.19 6.19
C SER A 156 8.04 13.62 7.58
N ASP A 157 7.87 14.93 7.76
CA ASP A 157 7.61 15.54 9.05
C ASP A 157 6.14 15.38 9.48
N ASN A 158 5.88 14.80 10.65
CA ASN A 158 4.51 14.55 11.10
C ASN A 158 3.81 15.83 11.58
N TRP A 159 4.53 16.83 12.09
CA TRP A 159 3.93 18.09 12.56
C TRP A 159 3.54 18.99 11.40
N VAL A 160 4.41 19.13 10.39
CA VAL A 160 4.07 19.86 9.15
C VAL A 160 2.90 19.18 8.42
N THR A 161 2.90 17.85 8.35
CA THR A 161 1.80 17.09 7.73
C THR A 161 0.48 17.30 8.47
N ALA A 162 0.50 17.31 9.81
CA ALA A 162 -0.68 17.57 10.61
C ALA A 162 -1.14 19.03 10.52
N TYR A 163 -0.21 19.98 10.43
CA TYR A 163 -0.54 21.37 10.11
C TYR A 163 -1.29 21.47 8.79
N LEU A 164 -0.84 20.82 7.71
CA LEU A 164 -1.59 20.79 6.46
C LEU A 164 -2.98 20.16 6.64
N MET A 165 -3.09 19.05 7.36
CA MET A 165 -4.40 18.44 7.64
C MET A 165 -5.32 19.38 8.42
N SER A 166 -4.80 20.27 9.26
CA SER A 166 -5.60 21.25 10.00
C SER A 166 -6.20 22.35 9.11
N LEU A 167 -5.63 22.58 7.92
CA LEU A 167 -6.13 23.57 6.96
C LEU A 167 -7.27 23.04 6.10
N PHE A 168 -7.46 21.71 6.04
CA PHE A 168 -8.43 21.07 5.15
C PHE A 168 -9.34 20.10 5.90
N SER A 169 -10.48 19.78 5.28
CA SER A 169 -11.36 18.75 5.79
C SER A 169 -10.77 17.34 5.54
N PRO A 170 -10.79 16.42 6.52
CA PRO A 170 -10.45 15.01 6.29
C PRO A 170 -11.27 14.36 5.16
N TYR A 171 -12.50 14.83 4.93
CA TYR A 171 -13.36 14.39 3.84
C TYR A 171 -12.84 14.83 2.46
N ALA A 172 -12.28 16.04 2.36
CA ALA A 172 -11.63 16.49 1.13
C ALA A 172 -10.41 15.64 0.83
N PHE A 173 -9.62 15.32 1.86
CA PHE A 173 -8.47 14.44 1.71
C PHE A 173 -8.87 13.00 1.31
N ALA A 174 -9.91 12.43 1.93
CA ALA A 174 -10.42 11.12 1.54
C ALA A 174 -10.90 11.08 0.07
N ARG A 175 -11.53 12.15 -0.43
CA ARG A 175 -11.89 12.28 -1.85
C ARG A 175 -10.67 12.34 -2.76
N MET A 176 -9.62 13.06 -2.35
CA MET A 176 -8.35 13.11 -3.07
C MET A 176 -7.72 11.70 -3.16
N LEU A 177 -7.67 10.94 -2.07
CA LEU A 177 -7.14 9.56 -2.11
C LEU A 177 -7.91 8.66 -3.08
N LYS A 178 -9.23 8.84 -3.17
CA LYS A 178 -10.08 8.12 -4.12
C LYS A 178 -9.77 8.50 -5.57
N SER A 179 -9.51 9.77 -5.89
CA SER A 179 -9.13 10.19 -7.25
C SER A 179 -7.76 9.62 -7.65
N PHE A 180 -6.82 9.47 -6.69
CA PHE A 180 -5.58 8.72 -6.88
C PHE A 180 -5.77 7.21 -7.11
N GLY A 181 -7.00 6.68 -7.10
CA GLY A 181 -7.28 5.28 -7.42
C GLY A 181 -7.06 4.31 -6.27
N LEU A 182 -6.94 4.79 -5.03
CA LEU A 182 -6.93 3.93 -3.85
C LEU A 182 -8.36 3.41 -3.61
N LYS A 183 -8.53 2.08 -3.68
CA LYS A 183 -9.86 1.45 -3.67
C LYS A 183 -10.34 1.11 -2.28
N THR A 184 -9.43 0.94 -1.32
CA THR A 184 -9.82 0.83 0.10
C THR A 184 -10.43 2.16 0.54
N PRO A 185 -11.68 2.17 1.04
CA PRO A 185 -12.28 3.38 1.59
C PRO A 185 -11.41 3.95 2.71
N ALA A 186 -11.07 5.23 2.59
CA ALA A 186 -10.34 5.95 3.63
C ALA A 186 -11.34 6.56 4.61
N ASP A 187 -11.19 6.24 5.90
CA ASP A 187 -11.96 6.88 6.96
C ASP A 187 -11.56 8.37 7.05
N PRO A 188 -12.51 9.31 6.96
CA PRO A 188 -12.22 10.75 6.93
C PRO A 188 -11.95 11.28 8.36
N VAL A 189 -10.82 10.87 8.93
CA VAL A 189 -10.36 11.29 10.26
C VAL A 189 -9.04 12.04 10.17
N VAL A 190 -8.73 12.90 11.15
CA VAL A 190 -7.48 13.71 11.14
C VAL A 190 -6.21 12.86 11.08
N SER A 191 -6.24 11.65 11.67
CA SER A 191 -5.11 10.71 11.63
C SER A 191 -4.85 10.14 10.23
N LEU A 192 -5.80 10.27 9.29
CA LEU A 192 -5.62 9.86 7.89
C LEU A 192 -4.36 10.48 7.28
N ALA A 193 -4.00 11.69 7.70
CA ALA A 193 -2.80 12.40 7.27
C ALA A 193 -1.49 11.60 7.44
N LEU A 194 -1.45 10.64 8.36
CA LEU A 194 -0.27 9.81 8.65
C LEU A 194 -0.37 8.37 8.15
N GLY A 195 -1.40 8.08 7.36
CA GLY A 195 -1.53 6.86 6.57
C GLY A 195 -1.93 5.60 7.34
N PRO A 196 -2.97 5.61 8.20
CA PRO A 196 -3.58 4.40 8.73
C PRO A 196 -4.31 3.59 7.65
N ASN A 197 -4.55 4.17 6.47
CA ASN A 197 -5.27 3.53 5.39
C ASN A 197 -4.47 2.39 4.75
N ASP A 198 -5.17 1.31 4.42
CA ASP A 198 -4.60 0.13 3.77
C ASP A 198 -4.63 0.28 2.24
N ALA A 199 -3.51 0.06 1.57
CA ALA A 199 -3.48 -0.10 0.11
C ALA A 199 -2.52 -1.21 -0.31
N SER A 200 -2.74 -1.74 -1.50
CA SER A 200 -1.83 -2.67 -2.17
C SER A 200 -0.71 -1.91 -2.88
N VAL A 201 0.44 -2.57 -3.09
CA VAL A 201 1.54 -1.98 -3.87
C VAL A 201 1.09 -1.70 -5.31
N TYR A 202 0.17 -2.51 -5.85
CA TYR A 202 -0.44 -2.29 -7.17
C TYR A 202 -1.20 -0.95 -7.25
N GLU A 203 -2.02 -0.64 -6.24
CA GLU A 203 -2.73 0.63 -6.14
C GLU A 203 -1.75 1.81 -6.00
N MET A 204 -0.74 1.65 -5.14
CA MET A 204 0.26 2.69 -4.89
C MET A 204 1.12 3.00 -6.12
N ALA A 205 1.54 1.98 -6.87
CA ALA A 205 2.31 2.17 -8.10
C ALA A 205 1.52 2.97 -9.14
N GLY A 206 0.23 2.63 -9.32
CA GLY A 206 -0.67 3.38 -10.19
C GLY A 206 -0.91 4.81 -9.70
N ALA A 207 -1.16 5.00 -8.41
CA ALA A 207 -1.41 6.32 -7.81
C ALA A 207 -0.23 7.29 -8.02
N TYR A 208 1.00 6.82 -7.80
CA TYR A 208 2.20 7.65 -7.92
C TYR A 208 2.53 8.08 -9.36
N THR A 209 1.94 7.45 -10.38
CA THR A 209 2.14 7.87 -11.79
C THR A 209 1.68 9.31 -12.04
N ALA A 210 0.66 9.79 -11.31
CA ALA A 210 0.13 11.13 -11.48
C ALA A 210 1.20 12.22 -11.27
N PHE A 211 2.16 12.00 -10.37
CA PHE A 211 3.20 12.98 -10.07
C PHE A 211 4.14 13.22 -11.24
N VAL A 212 4.52 12.16 -11.96
CA VAL A 212 5.47 12.23 -13.09
C VAL A 212 4.78 12.49 -14.43
N ASN A 213 3.46 12.40 -14.47
CA ASN A 213 2.64 12.54 -15.67
C ASN A 213 1.75 13.80 -15.63
N ARG A 214 2.24 14.92 -15.06
CA ARG A 214 1.54 16.21 -15.11
C ARG A 214 0.12 16.17 -14.52
N GLY A 215 -0.08 15.36 -13.47
CA GLY A 215 -1.40 15.18 -12.84
C GLY A 215 -2.25 14.05 -13.41
N ILE A 216 -1.78 13.34 -14.43
CA ILE A 216 -2.52 12.23 -15.06
C ILE A 216 -2.12 10.89 -14.42
N ARG A 217 -3.03 10.31 -13.65
CA ARG A 217 -2.91 8.96 -13.13
C ARG A 217 -3.13 7.93 -14.25
N VAL A 218 -2.29 6.91 -14.30
CA VAL A 218 -2.40 5.78 -15.22
C VAL A 218 -2.52 4.47 -14.43
N GLU A 219 -3.55 3.68 -14.72
CA GLU A 219 -3.71 2.35 -14.11
C GLU A 219 -2.67 1.36 -14.62
N PRO A 220 -2.10 0.49 -13.77
CA PRO A 220 -1.21 -0.56 -14.24
C PRO A 220 -1.95 -1.51 -15.18
N LEU A 221 -1.30 -1.84 -16.30
CA LEU A 221 -1.82 -2.66 -17.40
C LEU A 221 -0.89 -3.86 -17.61
N LEU A 222 -1.42 -5.06 -17.40
CA LEU A 222 -0.69 -6.34 -17.50
C LEU A 222 -0.80 -6.99 -18.89
N VAL A 223 -1.96 -6.86 -19.52
CA VAL A 223 -2.27 -7.48 -20.81
C VAL A 223 -2.71 -6.39 -21.77
N THR A 224 -2.09 -6.32 -22.95
CA THR A 224 -2.42 -5.32 -23.98
C THR A 224 -3.29 -5.90 -25.09
N ARG A 225 -3.12 -7.19 -25.41
CA ARG A 225 -3.80 -7.88 -26.50
C ARG A 225 -3.93 -9.37 -26.21
N ILE A 226 -5.07 -9.94 -26.55
CA ILE A 226 -5.34 -11.39 -26.52
C ILE A 226 -5.77 -11.79 -27.93
N GLU A 227 -5.16 -12.85 -28.44
CA GLU A 227 -5.47 -13.44 -29.75
C GLU A 227 -5.82 -14.92 -29.61
N ASP A 228 -6.62 -15.42 -30.54
CA ASP A 228 -6.83 -16.85 -30.69
C ASP A 228 -5.68 -17.53 -31.45
N SER A 229 -5.76 -18.86 -31.61
CA SER A 229 -4.76 -19.65 -32.33
C SER A 229 -4.65 -19.33 -33.83
N TYR A 230 -5.64 -18.63 -34.41
CA TYR A 230 -5.68 -18.23 -35.80
C TYR A 230 -5.21 -16.78 -36.01
N GLY A 231 -4.81 -16.09 -34.95
CA GLY A 231 -4.37 -14.69 -34.99
C GLY A 231 -5.52 -13.67 -34.99
N ASN A 232 -6.76 -14.11 -34.72
CA ASN A 232 -7.88 -13.18 -34.57
C ASN A 232 -7.79 -12.51 -33.19
N VAL A 233 -7.97 -11.19 -33.17
CA VAL A 233 -7.99 -10.42 -31.92
C VAL A 233 -9.27 -10.71 -31.14
N VAL A 234 -9.10 -11.28 -29.94
CA VAL A 234 -10.20 -11.52 -28.99
C VAL A 234 -10.43 -10.30 -28.11
N ALA A 235 -9.36 -9.66 -27.67
CA ALA A 235 -9.43 -8.46 -26.84
C ALA A 235 -8.21 -7.55 -27.03
N ASN A 236 -8.45 -6.24 -27.01
CA ASN A 236 -7.43 -5.21 -26.92
C ASN A 236 -7.70 -4.36 -25.67
N PHE A 237 -6.65 -4.08 -24.90
CA PHE A 237 -6.74 -3.28 -23.68
C PHE A 237 -5.89 -2.03 -23.83
N VAL A 238 -6.53 -0.87 -23.63
CA VAL A 238 -5.87 0.44 -23.65
C VAL A 238 -5.67 0.95 -22.22
N PRO A 239 -4.64 1.76 -21.96
CA PRO A 239 -4.39 2.31 -20.63
C PRO A 239 -5.56 3.15 -20.14
N ARG A 240 -5.94 2.98 -18.87
CA ARG A 240 -6.94 3.84 -18.23
C ARG A 240 -6.24 5.01 -17.57
N MET A 241 -6.56 6.21 -18.05
CA MET A 241 -5.95 7.45 -17.61
C MET A 241 -6.99 8.37 -16.98
N GLN A 242 -6.60 9.11 -15.95
CA GLN A 242 -7.47 10.07 -15.28
C GLN A 242 -6.65 11.27 -14.81
N GLU A 243 -7.07 12.47 -15.17
CA GLU A 243 -6.51 13.72 -14.62
C GLU A 243 -7.00 13.91 -13.18
N ILE A 244 -6.05 14.13 -12.26
CA ILE A 244 -6.29 14.17 -10.81
C ILE A 244 -6.11 15.58 -10.24
N PHE A 245 -5.10 16.30 -10.72
CA PHE A 245 -4.72 17.65 -10.27
C PHE A 245 -4.02 18.38 -11.41
N SER A 246 -3.92 19.70 -11.29
CA SER A 246 -3.33 20.55 -12.33
C SER A 246 -1.85 20.25 -12.64
N GLU A 247 -1.43 20.55 -13.87
CA GLU A 247 -0.01 20.47 -14.26
C GLU A 247 0.89 21.36 -13.38
N THR A 248 0.41 22.54 -12.97
CA THR A 248 1.12 23.43 -12.02
C THR A 248 1.36 22.74 -10.68
N THR A 249 0.36 22.03 -10.14
CA THR A 249 0.51 21.23 -8.92
C THR A 249 1.49 20.09 -9.10
N SER A 250 1.51 19.43 -10.27
CA SER A 250 2.53 18.43 -10.59
C SER A 250 3.94 18.99 -10.48
N TYR A 251 4.22 20.18 -11.01
CA TYR A 251 5.54 20.80 -10.89
C TYR A 251 5.93 21.11 -9.44
N LYS A 252 5.00 21.66 -8.64
CA LYS A 252 5.21 21.89 -7.20
C LYS A 252 5.52 20.57 -6.47
N MET A 253 4.75 19.52 -6.73
CA MET A 253 4.94 18.21 -6.10
C MET A 253 6.25 17.55 -6.51
N LEU A 254 6.61 17.61 -7.79
CA LEU A 254 7.89 17.07 -8.28
C LEU A 254 9.09 17.79 -7.66
N ASP A 255 9.02 19.10 -7.44
CA ASP A 255 10.07 19.83 -6.73
C ASP A 255 10.21 19.38 -5.27
N MET A 256 9.10 19.15 -4.57
CA MET A 256 9.13 18.69 -3.17
C MET A 256 9.52 17.21 -3.02
N LEU A 257 9.26 16.37 -4.03
CA LEU A 257 9.62 14.94 -4.02
C LEU A 257 11.08 14.67 -4.41
N LYS A 258 11.78 15.65 -4.99
CA LYS A 258 13.23 15.58 -5.21
C LYS A 258 13.94 15.82 -3.87
N ALA A 259 14.82 14.89 -3.50
CA ALA A 259 15.71 15.06 -2.35
C ALA A 259 16.86 16.01 -2.71
#